data_AF-A0AAD9J4X4-F1
#
_entry.id   AF-A0AAD9J4X4-F1
#
_cell.length_a   1.000
_cell.length_b   1.000
_cell.length_c   1.000
_cell.angle_alpha   90.00
_cell.angle_beta   90.00
_cell.angle_gamma   90.00
#
_symmetry.space_group_name_H-M   'P 1'
#
loop_
_entity.id
_entity.type
_entity.pdbx_description
1 polymer ?
#
loop_
_entity_poly.entity_id
_entity_poly.type
_entity_poly.pdbx_seq_one_letter_code
_entity_poly.pdbx_strand_id
1 'polypeptide(L)'
;MRKKQRLEGSSILDKARSGKINTGARLFACAPCDILWWRRTPDRKKVSCCNRCRKRYDAVPRDKEWGWAELHCPHCNTEFRGWYAIYMKCPCPTCGQAVLPTRICPPIWNRVNRRRSFHVCAAPDCPGRNYYKGIHPQIPVDPNLTCVYPGSRLMRGLPRVVTPSTEHDSTGSTVDTFLSQSDLNKPCDEYFPALPVIPEEGPGPSAGN
;
A
#
# COMPACT_ATOMS: atom_id res chain seq x y z
N MET A 1 -3.78 36.37 -35.52
CA MET A 1 -4.50 35.11 -35.23
C MET A 1 -3.62 34.20 -34.38
N ARG A 2 -3.91 34.04 -33.08
CA ARG A 2 -3.13 33.18 -32.17
C ARG A 2 -3.73 31.77 -32.20
N LYS A 3 -3.02 30.80 -32.80
CA LYS A 3 -3.37 29.37 -32.74
C LYS A 3 -3.21 28.90 -31.30
N LYS A 4 -4.33 28.55 -30.64
CA LYS A 4 -4.31 27.82 -29.36
C LYS A 4 -3.79 26.40 -29.65
N GLN A 5 -2.58 26.09 -29.19
CA GLN A 5 -2.10 24.71 -29.13
C GLN A 5 -2.95 23.96 -28.11
N ARG A 6 -3.73 22.99 -28.57
CA ARG A 6 -4.43 22.01 -27.73
C ARG A 6 -3.37 21.09 -27.17
N LEU A 7 -3.11 21.16 -25.87
CA LEU A 7 -2.27 20.18 -25.17
C LEU A 7 -2.96 18.81 -25.27
N GLU A 8 -2.44 17.96 -26.16
CA GLU A 8 -2.86 16.56 -26.31
C GLU A 8 -2.41 15.75 -25.09
N GLY A 9 -3.18 15.82 -24.00
CA GLY A 9 -3.09 14.85 -22.94
C GLY A 9 -3.64 13.51 -23.44
N SER A 10 -2.76 12.51 -23.61
CA SER A 10 -3.16 11.14 -23.97
C SER A 10 -4.28 10.62 -23.06
N SER A 11 -5.35 10.12 -23.67
CA SER A 11 -6.54 9.64 -22.97
C SER A 11 -6.18 8.46 -22.07
N ILE A 12 -6.90 8.31 -20.96
CA ILE A 12 -6.77 7.14 -20.05
C ILE A 12 -6.95 5.83 -20.82
N LEU A 13 -7.79 5.85 -21.87
CA LEU A 13 -8.02 4.71 -22.75
C LEU A 13 -6.78 4.36 -23.58
N ASP A 14 -6.02 5.35 -24.05
CA ASP A 14 -4.80 5.12 -24.83
C ASP A 14 -3.71 4.49 -23.96
N LYS A 15 -3.59 4.94 -22.70
CA LYS A 15 -2.65 4.36 -21.72
C LYS A 15 -3.03 2.94 -21.30
N ALA A 16 -4.32 2.66 -21.22
CA ALA A 16 -4.83 1.31 -20.97
C ALA A 16 -4.57 0.37 -22.16
N ARG A 17 -4.83 0.84 -23.39
CA ARG A 17 -4.55 0.13 -24.65
C ARG A 17 -3.06 -0.15 -24.85
N SER A 18 -2.19 0.76 -24.42
CA SER A 18 -0.74 0.58 -24.49
C SER A 18 -0.14 -0.24 -23.35
N GLY A 19 -0.96 -0.78 -22.43
CA GLY A 19 -0.48 -1.54 -21.27
C GLY A 19 0.31 -0.73 -20.23
N LYS A 20 0.26 0.61 -20.26
CA LYS A 20 1.07 1.52 -19.43
C LYS A 20 0.24 2.11 -18.28
N ILE A 21 -0.44 1.27 -17.51
CA ILE A 21 -1.10 1.71 -16.28
C ILE A 21 -0.08 1.58 -15.13
N ASN A 22 0.35 2.72 -14.59
CA ASN A 22 1.19 2.71 -13.40
C ASN A 22 0.45 2.05 -12.24
N THR A 23 1.09 1.02 -11.67
CA THR A 23 0.58 0.30 -10.52
C THR A 23 1.60 0.35 -9.38
N GLY A 24 1.09 0.45 -8.15
CA GLY A 24 1.90 0.48 -6.95
C GLY A 24 1.36 -0.48 -5.90
N ALA A 25 2.26 -1.07 -5.11
CA ALA A 25 1.86 -1.79 -3.90
C ALA A 25 1.41 -0.77 -2.83
N ARG A 26 0.24 -1.01 -2.26
CA ARG A 26 -0.39 -0.16 -1.26
C ARG A 26 -0.85 -0.99 -0.05
N LEU A 27 -0.72 -0.40 1.13
CA LEU A 27 -1.24 -0.93 2.39
C LEU A 27 -2.72 -0.54 2.54
N PHE A 28 -3.52 -1.50 2.99
CA PHE A 28 -4.92 -1.31 3.38
C PHE A 28 -5.13 -1.88 4.77
N ALA A 29 -6.04 -1.28 5.54
CA ALA A 29 -6.33 -1.73 6.90
C ALA A 29 -7.79 -1.51 7.30
N CYS A 30 -8.44 -2.58 7.75
CA CYS A 30 -9.83 -2.58 8.18
C CYS A 30 -9.88 -2.62 9.70
N ALA A 31 -10.15 -1.48 10.35
CA ALA A 31 -10.27 -1.39 11.81
C ALA A 31 -11.33 -2.34 12.39
N PRO A 32 -12.58 -2.42 11.87
CA PRO A 32 -13.60 -3.31 12.43
C PRO A 32 -13.22 -4.80 12.43
N CYS A 33 -12.38 -5.21 11.47
CA CYS A 33 -11.98 -6.61 11.33
C CYS A 33 -10.57 -6.89 11.88
N ASP A 34 -9.88 -5.84 12.33
CA ASP A 34 -8.47 -5.83 12.75
C ASP A 34 -7.52 -6.58 11.80
N ILE A 35 -7.68 -6.34 10.50
CA ILE A 35 -6.80 -6.91 9.46
C ILE A 35 -6.16 -5.82 8.62
N LEU A 36 -4.95 -6.13 8.15
CA LEU A 36 -4.25 -5.35 7.13
C LEU A 36 -3.84 -6.26 5.98
N TRP A 37 -3.75 -5.70 4.78
CA TRP A 37 -3.32 -6.43 3.58
C TRP A 37 -2.63 -5.49 2.60
N TRP A 38 -1.84 -6.09 1.71
CA TRP A 38 -1.18 -5.38 0.63
C TRP A 38 -1.82 -5.76 -0.69
N ARG A 39 -2.05 -4.78 -1.56
CA ARG A 39 -2.55 -5.01 -2.91
C ARG A 39 -1.80 -4.12 -3.89
N ARG A 40 -1.51 -4.65 -5.08
CA ARG A 40 -1.11 -3.84 -6.23
C ARG A 40 -2.35 -3.18 -6.82
N THR A 41 -2.35 -1.85 -6.86
CA THR A 41 -3.46 -1.07 -7.39
C THR A 41 -2.96 -0.05 -8.42
N PRO A 42 -3.76 0.31 -9.43
CA PRO A 42 -3.48 1.46 -10.27
C PRO A 42 -3.35 2.73 -9.44
N ASP A 43 -2.41 3.61 -9.78
CA ASP A 43 -2.17 4.84 -9.00
C ASP A 43 -3.39 5.76 -8.96
N ARG A 44 -4.21 5.74 -10.02
CA ARG A 44 -5.46 6.50 -10.13
C ARG A 44 -6.59 5.99 -9.24
N LYS A 45 -6.53 4.73 -8.78
CA LYS A 45 -7.61 4.09 -8.00
C LYS A 45 -7.00 3.10 -7.02
N LYS A 46 -6.53 3.64 -5.89
CA LYS A 46 -5.91 2.89 -4.79
C LYS A 46 -6.97 2.34 -3.85
N VAL A 47 -7.89 1.54 -4.39
CA VAL A 47 -9.05 0.99 -3.67
C VAL A 47 -8.94 -0.52 -3.58
N SER A 48 -9.27 -1.09 -2.43
CA SER A 48 -9.33 -2.53 -2.22
C SER A 48 -10.46 -2.92 -1.27
N CYS A 49 -10.90 -4.16 -1.33
CA CYS A 49 -12.01 -4.70 -0.54
C CYS A 49 -11.45 -5.52 0.62
N CYS A 50 -11.99 -5.33 1.83
CA CYS A 50 -11.68 -6.18 2.96
C CYS A 50 -12.25 -7.60 2.72
N ASN A 51 -11.41 -8.64 2.86
CA ASN A 51 -11.84 -10.01 2.64
C ASN A 51 -12.84 -10.54 3.70
N ARG A 52 -12.97 -9.87 4.85
CA ARG A 52 -13.90 -10.22 5.93
C ARG A 52 -15.25 -9.51 5.79
N CYS A 53 -15.28 -8.18 5.91
CA CYS A 53 -16.53 -7.41 5.88
C CYS A 53 -16.97 -6.98 4.47
N ARG A 54 -16.19 -7.26 3.43
CA ARG A 54 -16.45 -6.91 2.02
C ARG A 54 -16.58 -5.40 1.72
N LYS A 55 -16.43 -4.52 2.71
CA LYS A 55 -16.34 -3.07 2.51
C LYS A 55 -15.12 -2.68 1.68
N ARG A 56 -15.27 -1.63 0.86
CA ARG A 56 -14.20 -1.05 0.05
C ARG A 56 -13.52 0.05 0.84
N TYR A 57 -12.21 0.15 0.68
CA TYR A 57 -11.36 1.05 1.42
C TYR A 57 -10.35 1.71 0.49
N ASP A 58 -10.05 2.96 0.78
CA ASP A 58 -8.90 3.64 0.21
C ASP A 58 -7.61 3.13 0.87
N ALA A 59 -6.50 3.18 0.14
CA ALA A 59 -5.21 2.82 0.70
C ALA A 59 -4.85 3.74 1.87
N VAL A 60 -4.19 3.18 2.89
CA VAL A 60 -3.61 3.97 3.99
C VAL A 60 -2.71 5.06 3.41
N PRO A 61 -2.86 6.34 3.81
CA PRO A 61 -2.00 7.43 3.35
C PRO A 61 -0.50 7.11 3.52
N ARG A 62 0.33 7.44 2.53
CA ARG A 62 1.77 7.09 2.50
C ARG A 62 2.52 7.58 3.75
N ASP A 63 2.17 8.76 4.24
CA ASP A 63 2.66 9.43 5.43
C ASP A 63 2.16 8.80 6.74
N LYS A 64 1.26 7.82 6.68
CA LYS A 64 0.71 7.11 7.84
C LYS A 64 0.87 5.61 7.76
N GLU A 65 1.60 5.09 6.77
CA GLU A 65 1.86 3.67 6.62
C GLU A 65 2.70 3.13 7.78
N TRP A 66 2.46 1.87 8.12
CA TRP A 66 3.24 1.15 9.12
C TRP A 66 3.40 -0.31 8.71
N GLY A 67 4.43 -0.95 9.26
CA GLY A 67 4.69 -2.36 9.04
C GLY A 67 6.18 -2.63 9.00
N TRP A 68 6.57 -3.59 8.17
CA TRP A 68 7.96 -3.85 7.91
C TRP A 68 8.56 -2.71 7.08
N ALA A 69 9.61 -2.08 7.59
CA ALA A 69 10.19 -0.89 6.99
C ALA A 69 11.68 -1.09 6.69
N GLU A 70 12.13 -0.38 5.65
CA GLU A 70 13.53 -0.20 5.31
C GLU A 70 13.99 1.17 5.77
N LEU A 71 15.19 1.21 6.33
CA LEU A 71 15.79 2.40 6.90
C LEU A 71 17.23 2.52 6.45
N HIS A 72 17.62 3.77 6.22
CA HIS A 72 18.97 4.14 5.86
C HIS A 72 19.44 5.22 6.82
N CYS A 73 20.53 4.96 7.54
CA CYS A 73 21.12 5.95 8.42
C CYS A 73 21.99 6.93 7.63
N PRO A 74 21.67 8.23 7.57
CA PRO A 74 22.47 9.20 6.82
C PRO A 74 23.83 9.48 7.47
N HIS A 75 24.02 9.11 8.74
CA HIS A 75 25.26 9.38 9.47
C HIS A 75 26.33 8.31 9.25
N CYS A 76 25.96 7.02 9.35
CA CYS A 76 26.91 5.90 9.23
C CYS A 76 26.63 4.99 8.03
N ASN A 77 25.72 5.39 7.15
CA ASN A 77 25.32 4.69 5.92
C ASN A 77 24.85 3.23 6.15
N THR A 78 24.47 2.88 7.37
CA THR A 78 23.96 1.54 7.70
C THR A 78 22.52 1.41 7.24
N GLU A 79 22.26 0.37 6.46
CA GLU A 79 20.91 -0.07 6.12
C GLU A 79 20.41 -1.12 7.11
N PHE A 80 19.18 -0.95 7.58
CA PHE A 80 18.56 -1.89 8.49
C PHE A 80 17.04 -1.95 8.26
N ARG A 81 16.42 -2.99 8.82
CA ARG A 81 15.01 -3.30 8.63
C ARG A 81 14.35 -3.66 9.96
N GLY A 82 13.07 -3.36 10.08
CA GLY A 82 12.28 -3.75 11.24
C GLY A 82 10.86 -3.24 11.18
N TRP A 83 10.12 -3.38 12.27
CA TRP A 83 8.73 -2.91 12.35
C TRP A 83 8.67 -1.44 12.76
N TYR A 84 8.19 -0.57 11.87
CA TYR A 84 8.12 0.87 12.10
C TYR A 84 6.93 1.50 11.38
N ALA A 85 6.43 2.62 11.92
CA ALA A 85 5.58 3.54 11.18
C ALA A 85 6.47 4.53 10.42
N ILE A 86 6.04 4.98 9.25
CA ILE A 86 6.83 5.87 8.39
C ILE A 86 7.22 7.19 9.08
N TYR A 87 6.40 7.66 10.02
CA TYR A 87 6.61 8.88 10.80
C TYR A 87 7.41 8.66 12.10
N MET A 88 7.74 7.42 12.43
CA MET A 88 8.30 7.06 13.73
C MET A 88 9.82 7.00 13.69
N LYS A 89 10.47 7.81 14.55
CA LYS A 89 11.92 7.76 14.73
C LYS A 89 12.35 6.47 15.44
N CYS A 90 13.48 5.93 15.01
CA CYS A 90 14.12 4.76 15.62
C CYS A 90 15.65 4.91 15.62
N PRO A 91 16.36 4.22 16.52
CA PRO A 91 17.81 4.38 16.64
C PRO A 91 18.50 3.55 15.59
N CYS A 92 19.49 4.15 14.94
CA CYS A 92 20.42 3.38 14.14
C CYS A 92 21.14 2.36 15.04
N PRO A 93 21.15 1.06 14.70
CA PRO A 93 21.77 0.03 15.53
C PRO A 93 23.29 0.18 15.63
N THR A 94 23.93 0.93 14.72
CA THR A 94 25.38 1.13 14.69
C THR A 94 25.81 2.39 15.44
N CYS A 95 25.21 3.54 15.16
CA CYS A 95 25.65 4.84 15.71
C CYS A 95 24.63 5.50 16.66
N GLY A 96 23.40 4.96 16.76
CA GLY A 96 22.37 5.49 17.64
C GLY A 96 21.60 6.72 17.16
N GLN A 97 22.00 7.32 16.04
CA GLN A 97 21.29 8.45 15.45
C GLN A 97 19.82 8.13 15.23
N ALA A 98 18.94 9.09 15.52
CA ALA A 98 17.52 8.98 15.25
C ALA A 98 17.26 9.03 13.74
N VAL A 99 16.66 7.98 13.19
CA VAL A 99 16.39 7.82 11.75
C VAL A 99 14.90 7.58 11.54
N LEU A 100 14.37 8.14 10.44
CA LEU A 100 13.02 7.83 9.96
C LEU A 100 13.08 6.72 8.90
N PRO A 101 12.06 5.86 8.81
CA PRO A 101 12.02 4.87 7.75
C PRO A 101 11.94 5.51 6.37
N THR A 102 12.65 4.91 5.42
CA THR A 102 12.68 5.34 4.02
C THR A 102 11.42 4.88 3.29
N ARG A 103 10.96 3.65 3.58
CA ARG A 103 9.70 3.13 3.04
C ARG A 103 9.15 2.00 3.89
N ILE A 104 7.83 1.85 3.85
CA ILE A 104 7.15 0.65 4.35
C ILE A 104 7.03 -0.34 3.19
N CYS A 105 7.52 -1.56 3.41
CA CYS A 105 7.55 -2.63 2.44
C CYS A 105 6.34 -3.55 2.59
N PRO A 106 5.76 -4.04 1.47
CA PRO A 106 4.89 -5.20 1.52
C PRO A 106 5.65 -6.39 2.12
N PRO A 107 4.94 -7.34 2.76
CA PRO A 107 5.55 -8.56 3.26
C PRO A 107 6.25 -9.25 2.08
N ILE A 108 7.57 -9.43 2.19
CA ILE A 108 8.36 -10.11 1.18
C ILE A 108 8.03 -11.61 1.30
N TRP A 109 7.45 -12.20 0.25
CA TRP A 109 7.05 -13.62 0.25
C TRP A 109 8.24 -14.59 0.35
N ASN A 110 9.44 -14.14 -0.02
CA ASN A 110 10.65 -14.95 0.11
C ASN A 110 11.27 -14.81 1.50
N ARG A 111 11.26 -15.94 2.23
CA ARG A 111 11.68 -16.20 3.60
C ARG A 111 13.19 -16.01 3.87
N VAL A 112 13.85 -15.05 3.23
CA VAL A 112 15.30 -14.89 3.40
C VAL A 112 15.56 -13.91 4.55
N ASN A 113 16.11 -14.46 5.63
CA ASN A 113 16.50 -13.83 6.90
C ASN A 113 15.37 -13.47 7.87
N ARG A 114 14.84 -14.50 8.55
CA ARG A 114 14.28 -14.39 9.92
C ARG A 114 15.37 -14.06 10.96
N ARG A 115 16.35 -13.20 10.65
CA ARG A 115 17.20 -12.66 11.72
C ARG A 115 16.26 -11.97 12.69
N ARG A 116 16.44 -12.21 13.99
CA ARG A 116 15.63 -11.59 15.06
C ARG A 116 15.55 -10.11 14.75
N SER A 117 14.34 -9.65 14.40
CA SER A 117 14.14 -8.26 14.01
C SER A 117 14.39 -7.41 15.24
N PHE A 118 15.45 -6.62 15.20
CA PHE A 118 15.68 -5.58 16.19
C PHE A 118 14.54 -4.57 16.07
N HIS A 119 13.81 -4.33 17.15
CA HIS A 119 12.79 -3.29 17.22
C HIS A 119 12.99 -2.43 18.46
N VAL A 120 13.32 -1.17 18.21
CA VAL A 120 13.37 -0.09 19.21
C VAL A 120 12.84 1.15 18.53
N CYS A 121 11.88 1.83 19.14
CA CYS A 121 11.30 3.04 18.55
C CYS A 121 11.00 4.11 19.61
N ALA A 122 10.61 5.31 19.15
CA ALA A 122 10.27 6.45 19.98
C ALA A 122 8.97 6.30 20.79
N ALA A 123 8.20 5.21 20.60
CA ALA A 123 6.93 5.03 21.28
C ALA A 123 7.13 4.61 22.76
N PRO A 124 6.36 5.17 23.72
CA PRO A 124 6.46 4.89 25.15
C PRO A 124 6.14 3.43 25.48
N ASP A 125 5.35 2.77 24.65
CA ASP A 125 4.88 1.41 24.84
C ASP A 125 5.80 0.33 24.25
N CYS A 126 6.94 0.72 23.64
CA CYS A 126 7.90 -0.18 23.02
C CYS A 126 8.68 -1.03 24.05
N PRO A 127 8.62 -2.38 23.98
CA PRO A 127 9.33 -3.25 24.92
C PRO A 127 10.85 -3.22 24.73
N GLY A 128 11.32 -2.99 23.50
CA GLY A 128 12.75 -2.91 23.18
C GLY A 128 13.43 -1.72 23.85
N ARG A 129 12.69 -0.68 24.23
CA ARG A 129 13.27 0.51 24.89
C ARG A 129 13.95 0.20 26.21
N ASN A 130 13.38 -0.71 27.00
CA ASN A 130 13.96 -1.11 28.30
C ASN A 130 15.18 -2.01 28.14
N TYR A 131 15.32 -2.70 27.01
CA TYR A 131 16.42 -3.63 26.75
C TYR A 131 17.71 -2.89 26.38
N TYR A 132 17.62 -1.72 25.74
CA TYR A 132 18.78 -0.92 25.33
C TYR A 132 19.05 0.26 26.27
N LYS A 133 18.79 0.07 27.57
CA LYS A 133 18.88 1.05 28.67
C LYS A 133 20.26 1.73 28.88
N GLY A 134 21.23 1.53 27.99
CA GLY A 134 22.55 2.16 28.06
C GLY A 134 23.13 2.69 26.74
N ILE A 135 22.45 2.57 25.58
CA ILE A 135 23.12 2.87 24.29
C ILE A 135 22.44 4.00 23.48
N HIS A 136 21.16 4.34 23.69
CA HIS A 136 20.50 5.38 22.87
C HIS A 136 19.66 6.41 23.65
N PRO A 137 20.26 7.25 24.52
CA PRO A 137 19.60 8.40 25.14
C PRO A 137 19.13 9.48 24.15
N GLN A 138 19.40 9.31 22.85
CA GLN A 138 19.24 10.34 21.82
C GLN A 138 17.87 10.34 21.14
N ILE A 139 16.99 9.38 21.41
CA ILE A 139 15.63 9.39 20.84
C ILE A 139 14.64 9.86 21.90
N PRO A 140 14.13 11.09 21.77
CA PRO A 140 13.05 11.57 22.61
C PRO A 140 11.85 10.62 22.50
N VAL A 141 11.28 10.26 23.64
CA VAL A 141 9.98 9.59 23.65
C VAL A 141 8.97 10.58 23.13
N ASP A 142 8.17 10.13 22.18
CA ASP A 142 7.00 10.89 21.77
C ASP A 142 5.77 10.25 22.41
N PRO A 143 5.14 10.91 23.41
CA PRO A 143 3.99 10.37 24.11
C PRO A 143 2.76 10.19 23.21
N ASN A 144 2.74 10.82 22.03
CA ASN A 144 1.63 10.71 21.08
C ASN A 144 1.74 9.51 20.16
N LEU A 145 2.85 8.77 20.21
CA LEU A 145 3.08 7.60 19.36
C LEU A 145 2.68 6.30 20.05
N THR A 146 2.25 5.33 19.25
CA THR A 146 2.05 3.94 19.71
C THR A 146 2.90 2.98 18.90
N CYS A 147 3.50 2.01 19.57
CA CYS A 147 4.38 1.04 18.98
C CYS A 147 3.62 0.16 17.97
N VAL A 148 4.19 0.02 16.76
CA VAL A 148 3.59 -0.77 15.68
C VAL A 148 4.09 -2.22 15.63
N TYR A 149 5.04 -2.59 16.50
CA TYR A 149 5.59 -3.93 16.54
C TYR A 149 4.52 -4.96 16.98
N PRO A 150 4.25 -6.01 16.18
CA PRO A 150 3.18 -6.96 16.51
C PRO A 150 3.29 -7.59 17.90
N GLY A 151 4.52 -7.91 18.34
CA GLY A 151 4.74 -8.45 19.68
C GLY A 151 4.38 -7.46 20.79
N SER A 152 4.73 -6.18 20.63
CA SER A 152 4.38 -5.11 21.57
C SER A 152 2.87 -4.95 21.72
N ARG A 153 2.17 -4.96 20.58
CA ARG A 153 0.73 -4.77 20.53
C ARG A 153 -0.01 -5.97 21.13
N LEU A 154 0.44 -7.19 20.79
CA LEU A 154 -0.09 -8.42 21.37
C LEU A 154 0.07 -8.45 22.90
N MET A 155 1.25 -8.13 23.42
CA MET A 155 1.50 -8.10 24.87
C MET A 155 0.62 -7.10 25.62
N ARG A 156 0.13 -6.06 24.94
CA ARG A 156 -0.69 -4.98 25.51
C ARG A 156 -2.18 -5.08 25.17
N GLY A 157 -2.60 -6.13 24.45
CA GLY A 157 -3.98 -6.27 23.99
C GLY A 157 -4.43 -5.17 23.01
N LEU A 158 -3.51 -4.54 22.29
CA LEU A 158 -3.80 -3.48 21.33
C LEU A 158 -4.16 -4.05 19.94
N PRO A 159 -5.05 -3.39 19.17
CA PRO A 159 -5.45 -3.85 17.84
C PRO A 159 -4.26 -3.86 16.88
N ARG A 160 -4.17 -4.80 15.94
CA ARG A 160 -3.11 -4.86 14.92
C ARG A 160 -3.13 -3.64 13.99
N VAL A 161 -4.31 -3.11 13.70
CA VAL A 161 -4.50 -1.89 12.92
C VAL A 161 -4.12 -0.67 13.74
N VAL A 162 -3.19 0.13 13.21
CA VAL A 162 -2.71 1.36 13.85
C VAL A 162 -3.41 2.56 13.21
N THR A 163 -3.25 2.74 11.90
CA THR A 163 -3.94 3.80 11.14
C THR A 163 -4.96 3.15 10.19
N PRO A 164 -6.27 3.19 10.44
CA PRO A 164 -7.23 2.55 9.54
C PRO A 164 -7.23 3.18 8.14
N SER A 165 -7.58 2.38 7.15
CA SER A 165 -8.01 2.90 5.85
C SER A 165 -9.35 3.63 5.99
N THR A 166 -9.54 4.70 5.21
CA THR A 166 -10.85 5.36 5.06
C THR A 166 -11.77 4.46 4.23
N GLU A 167 -13.04 4.36 4.62
CA GLU A 167 -14.07 3.70 3.80
C GLU A 167 -14.20 4.45 2.47
N HIS A 168 -14.22 3.69 1.37
CA HIS A 168 -14.21 4.28 0.04
C HIS A 168 -15.64 4.57 -0.43
N ASP A 169 -15.98 5.86 -0.53
CA ASP A 169 -17.21 6.31 -1.14
C ASP A 169 -17.03 6.42 -2.66
N SER A 170 -17.67 5.52 -3.40
CA SER A 170 -17.70 5.61 -4.86
C SER A 170 -18.65 6.73 -5.28
N THR A 171 -18.13 7.93 -5.52
CA THR A 171 -18.88 9.10 -6.02
C THR A 171 -19.25 8.98 -7.50
N GLY A 172 -19.69 7.80 -7.94
CA GLY A 172 -19.80 7.42 -9.35
C GLY A 172 -20.47 8.47 -10.24
N SER A 173 -19.69 9.14 -11.08
CA SER A 173 -20.20 9.73 -12.32
C SER A 173 -20.32 8.60 -13.32
N THR A 174 -21.48 7.96 -13.38
CA THR A 174 -21.83 7.06 -14.48
C THR A 174 -21.99 7.89 -15.75
N VAL A 175 -20.91 8.09 -16.52
CA VAL A 175 -21.09 8.25 -17.96
C VAL A 175 -21.23 6.85 -18.51
N ASP A 176 -22.43 6.56 -19.00
CA ASP A 176 -22.83 5.28 -19.57
C ASP A 176 -21.91 4.93 -20.75
N THR A 177 -20.84 4.19 -20.46
CA THR A 177 -20.00 3.58 -21.49
C THR A 177 -20.29 2.10 -21.41
N PHE A 178 -21.03 1.62 -22.42
CA PHE A 178 -21.44 0.23 -22.65
C PHE A 178 -20.26 -0.75 -22.62
N LEU A 179 -19.75 -1.03 -21.44
CA LEU A 179 -18.92 -2.18 -21.12
C LEU A 179 -19.58 -2.84 -19.93
N SER A 180 -20.28 -3.94 -20.19
CA SER A 180 -21.01 -4.70 -19.19
C SER A 180 -20.05 -5.14 -18.07
N GLN A 181 -20.32 -4.66 -16.85
CA GLN A 181 -19.58 -5.00 -15.63
C GLN A 181 -19.96 -6.39 -15.09
N SER A 182 -20.28 -7.34 -15.95
CA SER A 182 -20.87 -8.62 -15.55
C SER A 182 -19.86 -9.65 -15.02
N ASP A 183 -18.60 -9.28 -14.80
CA ASP A 183 -17.53 -10.28 -14.55
C ASP A 183 -16.60 -9.94 -13.37
N LEU A 184 -17.05 -9.11 -12.43
CA LEU A 184 -16.29 -8.75 -11.21
C LEU A 184 -16.50 -9.69 -10.02
N ASN A 185 -17.29 -10.76 -10.15
CA ASN A 185 -17.46 -11.77 -9.10
C ASN A 185 -16.46 -12.93 -9.17
N LYS A 186 -15.40 -12.82 -9.99
CA LYS A 186 -14.34 -13.83 -10.04
C LYS A 186 -13.38 -13.67 -8.85
N PRO A 187 -13.07 -14.76 -8.12
CA PRO A 187 -12.10 -14.74 -7.02
C PRO A 187 -10.74 -14.24 -7.50
N CYS A 188 -10.06 -13.54 -6.61
CA CYS A 188 -9.09 -12.51 -6.92
C CYS A 188 -7.67 -13.04 -7.27
N ASP A 189 -7.53 -14.16 -7.99
CA ASP A 189 -6.22 -14.79 -8.22
C ASP A 189 -5.84 -15.07 -9.69
N GLU A 190 -6.70 -14.88 -10.70
CA GLU A 190 -6.27 -15.02 -12.10
C GLU A 190 -6.75 -13.86 -12.96
N TYR A 191 -5.86 -12.90 -13.20
CA TYR A 191 -6.01 -11.94 -14.29
C TYR A 191 -5.05 -12.31 -15.41
N PHE A 192 -5.51 -13.19 -16.30
CA PHE A 192 -4.91 -13.38 -17.62
C PHE A 192 -5.82 -12.68 -18.65
N PRO A 193 -5.39 -11.58 -19.28
CA PRO A 193 -6.17 -10.94 -20.33
C PRO A 193 -5.95 -11.69 -21.63
N ALA A 194 -6.63 -12.83 -21.81
CA ALA A 194 -6.83 -13.41 -23.12
C ALA A 194 -8.26 -13.05 -23.55
N LEU A 195 -8.39 -11.99 -24.34
CA LEU A 195 -9.66 -11.69 -25.01
C LEU A 195 -9.79 -12.62 -26.22
N PRO A 196 -10.96 -13.27 -26.43
CA PRO A 196 -11.18 -14.05 -27.63
C PRO A 196 -11.14 -13.14 -28.87
N VAL A 197 -10.51 -13.63 -29.94
CA VAL A 197 -10.50 -12.97 -31.25
C VAL A 197 -11.92 -13.06 -31.82
N ILE A 198 -12.52 -11.92 -32.11
CA ILE A 198 -13.84 -11.82 -32.75
C ILE A 198 -13.61 -11.97 -34.26
N PRO A 199 -14.23 -12.95 -34.95
CA PRO A 199 -14.14 -13.02 -36.40
C PRO A 199 -14.93 -11.88 -37.05
N GLU A 200 -14.37 -11.27 -38.09
CA GLU A 200 -15.05 -10.24 -38.88
C GLU A 200 -16.27 -10.84 -39.60
N GLU A 201 -17.43 -10.20 -39.48
CA GLU A 201 -18.65 -10.59 -40.19
C GLU A 201 -18.46 -10.44 -41.69
N GLY A 202 -18.67 -11.54 -42.44
CA GLY A 202 -18.62 -11.53 -43.90
C GLY A 202 -19.75 -10.68 -44.51
N PRO A 203 -19.60 -10.23 -45.77
CA PRO A 203 -20.58 -9.36 -46.41
C PRO A 203 -21.92 -10.08 -46.62
N GLY A 204 -22.99 -9.45 -46.15
CA GLY A 204 -24.37 -9.94 -46.23
C GLY A 204 -24.90 -10.07 -47.68
N PRO A 205 -26.05 -10.73 -47.85
CA PRO A 205 -26.57 -11.11 -49.16
C PRO A 205 -27.05 -9.88 -49.95
N SER A 206 -26.60 -9.80 -51.20
CA SER A 206 -27.10 -8.87 -52.20
C SER A 206 -28.54 -9.20 -52.57
N ALA A 207 -29.46 -8.29 -52.28
CA ALA A 207 -30.78 -8.25 -52.91
C ALA A 207 -30.63 -7.71 -54.35
N GLY A 208 -31.20 -8.43 -55.32
CA GLY A 208 -31.29 -7.99 -56.72
C GLY A 208 -32.28 -8.88 -57.48
N ASN A 209 -33.24 -8.22 -58.13
CA ASN A 209 -34.41 -8.76 -58.85
C ASN A 209 -34.16 -9.92 -59.81
#